data_AF-F2L698-F1
#
_entry.id   AF-F2L698-F1
#
_cell.length_a   1.000
_cell.length_b   1.000
_cell.length_c   1.000
_cell.angle_alpha   90.00
_cell.angle_beta   90.00
_cell.angle_gamma   90.00
#
_symmetry.space_group_name_H-M   'P 1'
#
loop_
_entity.id
_entity.type
_entity.pdbx_description
1 polymer ?
#
loop_
_entity_poly.entity_id
_entity_poly.type
_entity_poly.pdbx_seq_one_letter_code
_entity_poly.pdbx_strand_id
1 'polypeptide(L)'
;MLREVLLALHVTGVVGWAGLTAGGYYVLLGCGESGFPRYAKLVYLQFSSALLIFATGLAMASYYGLSRPPLWISLAIAIAAAMGVLEVVHLLAARAGYRAYMRAVRPLIPLWTAGYIAMIYLMVFKPT
;
A
#
# COMPACT_ATOMS: atom_id res chain seq x y z
N MET A 1 -10.46 -23.51 -0.65
CA MET A 1 -11.49 -22.46 -0.84
C MET A 1 -11.18 -21.15 -0.12
N LEU A 2 -11.32 -21.03 1.21
CA LEU A 2 -11.11 -19.73 1.90
C LEU A 2 -9.71 -19.13 1.67
N ARG A 3 -8.66 -19.97 1.70
CA ARG A 3 -7.28 -19.52 1.43
C ARG A 3 -7.10 -18.99 0.00
N GLU A 4 -7.70 -19.65 -0.99
CA GLU A 4 -7.62 -19.18 -2.39
C GLU A 4 -8.36 -17.86 -2.57
N VAL A 5 -9.53 -17.70 -1.93
CA VAL A 5 -10.30 -16.45 -1.95
C VAL A 5 -9.50 -15.31 -1.31
N LEU A 6 -8.90 -15.55 -0.14
CA LEU A 6 -8.04 -14.56 0.53
C LEU A 6 -6.84 -14.18 -0.33
N LEU A 7 -6.19 -15.15 -0.96
CA LEU A 7 -5.06 -14.89 -1.86
C LEU A 7 -5.49 -14.09 -3.09
N ALA A 8 -6.61 -14.44 -3.72
CA ALA A 8 -7.14 -13.71 -4.86
C ALA A 8 -7.45 -12.26 -4.49
N LEU A 9 -8.16 -12.03 -3.38
CA LEU A 9 -8.45 -10.69 -2.86
C LEU A 9 -7.16 -9.91 -2.54
N HIS A 10 -6.17 -10.57 -1.94
CA HIS A 10 -4.88 -9.96 -1.63
C HIS A 10 -4.15 -9.50 -2.89
N VAL A 11 -4.06 -10.36 -3.92
CA VAL A 11 -3.42 -10.04 -5.20
C VAL A 11 -4.19 -8.95 -5.94
N THR A 12 -5.52 -9.01 -5.97
CA THR A 12 -6.34 -7.92 -6.54
C THR A 12 -6.12 -6.61 -5.81
N GLY A 13 -6.00 -6.63 -4.48
CA GLY A 13 -5.62 -5.48 -3.68
C GLY A 13 -4.27 -4.91 -4.08
N VAL A 14 -3.24 -5.77 -4.23
CA VAL A 14 -1.88 -5.36 -4.66
C VAL A 14 -1.92 -4.72 -6.04
N VAL A 15 -2.60 -5.34 -7.01
CA VAL A 15 -2.75 -4.82 -8.37
C VAL A 15 -3.50 -3.48 -8.37
N GLY A 16 -4.59 -3.39 -7.61
CA GLY A 16 -5.38 -2.17 -7.44
C GLY A 16 -4.55 -1.04 -6.85
N TRP A 17 -3.86 -1.30 -5.74
CA TRP A 17 -3.01 -0.31 -5.09
C TRP A 17 -1.86 0.14 -6.02
N ALA A 18 -1.05 -0.79 -6.54
CA ALA A 18 0.10 -0.46 -7.37
C ALA A 18 -0.31 0.24 -8.68
N GLY A 19 -1.36 -0.26 -9.35
CA GLY A 19 -1.85 0.30 -10.60
C GLY A 19 -2.46 1.70 -10.41
N LEU A 20 -3.28 1.90 -9.38
CA LEU A 20 -3.88 3.21 -9.10
C LEU A 20 -2.82 4.22 -8.66
N THR A 21 -1.83 3.81 -7.88
CA THR A 21 -0.72 4.69 -7.44
C THR A 21 0.12 5.14 -8.64
N ALA A 22 0.55 4.20 -9.49
CA ALA A 22 1.32 4.51 -10.69
C ALA A 22 0.52 5.37 -11.68
N GLY A 23 -0.70 4.97 -12.02
CA GLY A 23 -1.58 5.72 -12.93
C GLY A 23 -1.92 7.12 -12.39
N GLY A 24 -2.22 7.23 -11.10
CA GLY A 24 -2.48 8.50 -10.44
C GLY A 24 -1.27 9.44 -10.48
N TYR A 25 -0.05 8.90 -10.32
CA TYR A 25 1.18 9.69 -10.47
C TYR A 25 1.36 10.22 -11.89
N TYR A 26 1.11 9.41 -12.92
CA TYR A 26 1.15 9.89 -14.31
C TYR A 26 0.10 10.96 -14.61
N VAL A 27 -1.11 10.85 -14.05
CA VAL A 27 -2.14 11.91 -14.15
C VAL A 27 -1.66 13.21 -13.51
N LEU A 28 -1.04 13.13 -12.33
CA LEU A 28 -0.47 14.28 -11.63
C LEU A 28 0.68 14.93 -12.41
N LEU A 29 1.55 14.12 -13.00
CA LEU A 29 2.67 14.61 -13.83
C LEU A 29 2.17 15.29 -15.11
N GLY A 30 1.16 14.73 -15.77
CA GLY A 30 0.66 15.25 -17.05
C GLY A 30 -0.23 16.48 -16.90
N CYS A 31 -1.12 16.50 -15.90
CA CYS A 31 -2.11 17.57 -15.73
C CYS A 31 -1.75 18.60 -14.66
N GLY A 32 -0.73 18.32 -13.83
CA GLY A 32 -0.34 19.18 -12.72
C GLY A 32 -1.49 19.44 -11.75
N GLU A 33 -1.58 20.69 -11.28
CA GLU A 33 -2.61 21.13 -10.31
C GLU A 33 -4.05 20.92 -10.83
N SER A 34 -4.27 21.05 -12.15
CA SER A 34 -5.61 20.86 -12.76
C SER A 34 -6.14 19.41 -12.64
N GLY A 35 -5.22 18.43 -12.58
CA GLY A 35 -5.57 17.01 -12.40
C GLY A 35 -5.80 16.61 -10.94
N PHE A 36 -5.38 17.45 -9.99
CA PHE A 36 -5.37 17.11 -8.57
C PHE A 36 -6.74 16.70 -8.00
N PRO A 37 -7.87 17.34 -8.33
CA PRO A 37 -9.17 16.93 -7.80
C PRO A 37 -9.58 15.50 -8.19
N ARG A 38 -9.18 15.05 -9.39
CA ARG A 38 -9.42 13.67 -9.84
C ARG A 38 -8.47 12.71 -9.15
N TYR A 39 -7.19 13.09 -9.05
CA TYR A 39 -6.19 12.33 -8.32
C TYR A 39 -6.58 12.10 -6.85
N ALA A 40 -7.03 13.15 -6.15
CA ALA A 40 -7.44 13.06 -4.74
C ALA A 40 -8.59 12.06 -4.52
N LYS A 41 -9.47 11.87 -5.51
CA LYS A 41 -10.51 10.83 -5.47
C LYS A 41 -9.90 9.42 -5.60
N LEU A 42 -8.88 9.26 -6.44
CA LEU A 42 -8.18 7.97 -6.61
C LEU A 42 -7.44 7.55 -5.33
N VAL A 43 -6.97 8.49 -4.52
CA VAL A 43 -6.31 8.18 -3.24
C VAL A 43 -7.22 7.38 -2.30
N TYR A 44 -8.54 7.61 -2.31
CA TYR A 44 -9.47 6.79 -1.51
C TYR A 44 -9.53 5.32 -1.98
N LEU A 45 -9.44 5.10 -3.30
CA LEU A 45 -9.40 3.75 -3.87
C LEU A 45 -8.05 3.07 -3.60
N GLN A 46 -6.96 3.84 -3.64
CA GLN A 46 -5.63 3.35 -3.24
C GLN A 46 -5.64 2.92 -1.77
N PHE A 47 -6.12 3.77 -0.87
CA PHE A 47 -6.24 3.45 0.56
C PHE A 47 -7.13 2.22 0.81
N SER A 48 -8.26 2.10 0.11
CA SER A 48 -9.13 0.93 0.23
C SER A 48 -8.43 -0.35 -0.25
N SER A 49 -7.64 -0.26 -1.32
CA SER A 49 -6.82 -1.36 -1.82
C SER A 49 -5.73 -1.74 -0.80
N ALA A 50 -5.04 -0.76 -0.23
CA ALA A 50 -4.05 -0.97 0.83
C ALA A 50 -4.66 -1.66 2.07
N LEU A 51 -5.85 -1.24 2.49
CA LEU A 51 -6.57 -1.86 3.59
C LEU A 51 -6.96 -3.31 3.27
N LEU A 52 -7.39 -3.59 2.04
CA LEU A 52 -7.69 -4.95 1.59
C LEU A 52 -6.43 -5.84 1.62
N ILE A 53 -5.29 -5.35 1.13
CA ILE A 53 -4.00 -6.05 1.20
C ILE A 53 -3.66 -6.37 2.66
N PHE A 54 -3.74 -5.38 3.55
CA PHE A 54 -3.40 -5.57 4.96
C PHE A 54 -4.33 -6.58 5.65
N ALA A 55 -5.64 -6.42 5.49
CA ALA A 55 -6.62 -7.29 6.13
C ALA A 55 -6.49 -8.74 5.66
N THR A 56 -6.35 -8.96 4.35
CA THR A 56 -6.17 -10.31 3.79
C THR A 56 -4.81 -10.90 4.15
N GLY A 57 -3.74 -10.09 4.18
CA GLY A 57 -2.42 -10.50 4.62
C GLY A 57 -2.40 -10.93 6.08
N LEU A 58 -3.06 -10.16 6.96
CA LEU A 58 -3.18 -10.49 8.39
C LEU A 58 -4.05 -11.74 8.62
N ALA A 59 -5.16 -11.87 7.88
CA ALA A 59 -5.99 -13.07 7.91
C ALA A 59 -5.19 -14.31 7.49
N MET A 60 -4.38 -14.20 6.43
CA MET A 60 -3.51 -15.30 6.01
C MET A 60 -2.38 -15.58 7.01
N ALA A 61 -1.81 -14.55 7.64
CA ALA A 61 -0.80 -14.70 8.68
C ALA A 61 -1.35 -15.42 9.92
N SER A 62 -2.65 -15.28 10.23
CA SER A 62 -3.28 -15.96 11.36
C SER A 62 -3.19 -17.49 11.27
N TYR A 63 -3.09 -18.06 10.06
CA TYR A 63 -2.90 -19.50 9.87
C TYR A 63 -1.54 -20.02 10.35
N TYR A 64 -0.57 -19.12 10.55
CA TYR A 64 0.76 -19.44 11.10
C TYR A 64 0.85 -19.15 12.60
N GLY A 65 -0.23 -18.64 13.22
CA GLY A 65 -0.27 -18.20 14.61
C GLY A 65 0.30 -16.79 14.80
N LEU A 66 -0.48 -15.90 15.43
CA LEU A 66 -0.08 -14.51 15.66
C LEU A 66 0.76 -14.31 16.93
N SER A 67 0.77 -15.26 17.85
CA SER A 67 1.48 -15.14 19.13
C SER A 67 2.99 -15.35 18.99
N ARG A 68 3.41 -16.20 18.05
CA ARG A 68 4.82 -16.46 17.71
C ARG A 68 4.95 -16.74 16.21
N PRO A 69 4.67 -15.76 15.35
CA PRO A 69 4.77 -15.95 13.92
C PRO A 69 6.23 -16.14 13.50
N PRO A 70 6.51 -16.89 12.42
CA PRO A 70 7.81 -16.91 11.78
C PRO A 70 8.37 -15.50 11.56
N LEU A 71 9.69 -15.32 11.69
CA LEU A 71 10.34 -14.01 11.63
C LEU A 71 9.93 -13.19 10.40
N TRP A 72 9.81 -13.84 9.23
CA TRP A 72 9.42 -13.17 7.98
C TRP A 72 7.99 -12.58 8.04
N ILE A 73 7.06 -13.22 8.76
CA ILE A 73 5.70 -12.67 8.99
C ILE A 73 5.80 -11.46 9.92
N SER A 74 6.58 -11.55 11.00
CA SER A 74 6.79 -10.43 11.91
C SER A 74 7.37 -9.21 11.19
N LEU A 75 8.36 -9.44 10.32
CA LEU A 75 8.94 -8.39 9.48
C LEU A 75 7.92 -7.82 8.48
N ALA A 76 7.14 -8.67 7.82
CA ALA A 76 6.10 -8.24 6.90
C ALA A 76 5.03 -7.37 7.59
N ILE A 77 4.61 -7.76 8.81
CA ILE A 77 3.65 -6.97 9.62
C ILE A 77 4.27 -5.62 10.01
N ALA A 78 5.53 -5.60 10.46
CA ALA A 78 6.21 -4.37 10.83
C ALA A 78 6.34 -3.40 9.64
N ILE A 79 6.74 -3.91 8.47
CA ILE A 79 6.81 -3.12 7.24
C ILE A 79 5.41 -2.65 6.83
N ALA A 80 4.40 -3.53 6.85
CA ALA A 80 3.03 -3.16 6.51
C ALA A 80 2.46 -2.08 7.43
N ALA A 81 2.78 -2.11 8.73
CA ALA A 81 2.38 -1.07 9.67
C ALA A 81 3.04 0.28 9.33
N ALA A 82 4.34 0.29 9.04
CA ALA A 82 5.04 1.50 8.63
C ALA A 82 4.47 2.07 7.31
N MET A 83 4.20 1.20 6.34
CA MET A 83 3.55 1.58 5.07
C MET A 83 2.13 2.09 5.30
N GLY A 84 1.39 1.53 6.25
CA GLY A 84 0.07 2.01 6.65
C GLY A 84 0.12 3.45 7.19
N VAL A 85 1.15 3.80 7.97
CA VAL A 85 1.35 5.19 8.42
C VAL A 85 1.59 6.12 7.23
N LEU A 86 2.42 5.71 6.27
CA LEU A 86 2.66 6.49 5.04
C LEU A 86 1.36 6.69 4.24
N GLU A 87 0.55 5.65 4.10
CA GLU A 87 -0.73 5.72 3.39
C GLU A 87 -1.75 6.64 4.10
N VAL A 88 -1.74 6.68 5.42
CA VAL A 88 -2.57 7.64 6.19
C VAL A 88 -2.10 9.06 5.93
N VAL A 89 -0.79 9.32 5.96
CA VAL A 89 -0.23 10.65 5.63
C VAL A 89 -0.63 11.07 4.22
N HIS A 90 -0.57 10.13 3.27
CA HIS A 90 -0.98 10.34 1.89
C HIS A 90 -2.46 10.71 1.75
N LEU A 91 -3.34 9.98 2.43
CA LEU A 91 -4.77 10.25 2.47
C LEU A 91 -5.08 11.64 3.05
N LEU A 92 -4.41 12.01 4.16
CA LEU A 92 -4.57 13.32 4.78
C LEU A 92 -4.04 14.44 3.86
N ALA A 93 -2.87 14.23 3.26
CA ALA A 93 -2.27 15.18 2.32
C ALA A 93 -3.15 15.40 1.08
N ALA A 94 -3.85 14.37 0.60
CA ALA A 94 -4.76 14.47 -0.55
C ALA A 94 -5.93 15.45 -0.31
N ARG A 95 -6.29 15.70 0.96
CA ARG A 95 -7.32 16.67 1.35
C ARG A 95 -6.82 18.11 1.45
N ALA A 96 -5.51 18.32 1.51
CA ALA A 96 -4.88 19.61 1.79
C ALA A 96 -4.60 20.47 0.54
N GLY A 97 -4.87 19.95 -0.67
CA GLY A 97 -4.60 20.63 -1.93
C GLY A 97 -3.23 20.30 -2.54
N TYR A 98 -3.04 20.62 -3.82
CA TYR A 98 -1.91 20.16 -4.64
C TYR A 98 -0.53 20.51 -4.06
N ARG A 99 -0.30 21.77 -3.68
CA ARG A 99 1.03 22.22 -3.22
C ARG A 99 1.42 21.59 -1.87
N ALA A 100 0.47 21.51 -0.94
CA ALA A 100 0.67 20.86 0.35
C ALA A 100 0.91 19.36 0.16
N TYR A 101 0.13 18.73 -0.72
CA TYR A 101 0.29 17.34 -1.10
C TYR A 101 1.70 17.05 -1.64
N MET A 102 2.16 17.80 -2.64
CA MET A 102 3.47 17.59 -3.25
C MET A 102 4.61 17.76 -2.23
N ARG A 103 4.49 18.70 -1.29
CA ARG A 103 5.48 18.91 -0.23
C ARG A 103 5.51 17.76 0.77
N ALA A 104 4.35 17.23 1.15
CA ALA A 104 4.23 16.15 2.12
C ALA A 104 4.63 14.78 1.53
N VAL A 105 4.23 14.49 0.30
CA VAL A 105 4.29 13.13 -0.28
C VAL A 105 5.60 12.88 -1.02
N ARG A 106 6.15 13.88 -1.73
CA ARG A 106 7.40 13.73 -2.49
C ARG A 106 8.58 13.16 -1.68
N PRO A 107 8.84 13.59 -0.42
CA PRO A 107 9.92 13.00 0.37
C PRO A 107 9.64 11.56 0.82
N LEU A 108 8.38 11.10 0.78
CA LEU A 108 7.99 9.75 1.20
C LEU A 108 8.12 8.71 0.07
N ILE A 109 8.28 9.15 -1.18
CA ILE A 109 8.42 8.24 -2.34
C ILE A 109 9.54 7.20 -2.15
N PRO A 110 10.77 7.55 -1.72
CA PRO A 110 11.81 6.57 -1.49
C PRO A 110 11.43 5.52 -0.42
N LEU A 111 10.69 5.94 0.62
CA LEU A 111 10.23 5.05 1.68
C LEU A 111 9.18 4.06 1.17
N TRP A 112 8.19 4.51 0.38
CA TRP A 112 7.25 3.61 -0.28
C TRP A 112 7.95 2.61 -1.19
N THR A 113 8.88 3.09 -2.03
CA THR A 113 9.64 2.21 -2.94
C THR A 113 10.43 1.16 -2.16
N ALA A 114 11.15 1.56 -1.12
CA ALA A 114 11.92 0.64 -0.29
C ALA A 114 11.01 -0.39 0.42
N GLY A 115 9.89 0.07 0.99
CA GLY A 115 8.91 -0.81 1.64
C GLY A 115 8.28 -1.80 0.67
N TYR A 116 7.93 -1.36 -0.54
CA TYR A 116 7.39 -2.24 -1.59
C TYR A 116 8.39 -3.31 -2.03
N ILE A 117 9.66 -2.93 -2.27
CA ILE A 117 10.73 -3.88 -2.59
C ILE A 117 10.94 -4.88 -1.46
N ALA A 118 10.98 -4.41 -0.20
CA ALA A 118 11.15 -5.28 0.96
C ALA A 118 10.00 -6.27 1.12
N MET A 119 8.76 -5.83 0.89
CA MET A 119 7.58 -6.72 0.91
C MET A 119 7.63 -7.77 -0.19
N ILE A 120 8.01 -7.40 -1.43
CA ILE A 120 8.19 -8.36 -2.52
C ILE A 120 9.29 -9.37 -2.17
N TYR A 121 10.42 -8.89 -1.66
CA TYR A 121 11.52 -9.74 -1.25
C TYR A 121 11.07 -10.78 -0.21
N LEU A 122 10.36 -10.35 0.84
CA LEU A 122 9.81 -11.27 1.84
C LEU A 122 8.80 -12.25 1.25
N MET A 123 7.98 -11.85 0.28
CA MET A 123 7.02 -12.75 -0.37
C MET A 123 7.71 -13.84 -1.20
N VAL A 124 8.74 -13.48 -1.95
CA VAL A 124 9.44 -14.37 -2.90
C VAL A 124 10.46 -15.26 -2.19
N PHE A 125 11.22 -14.69 -1.26
CA PHE A 125 12.34 -15.36 -0.58
C PHE A 125 12.01 -15.77 0.85
N LYS A 126 10.72 -15.85 1.23
CA LYS A 126 10.35 -16.39 2.55
C LYS A 126 10.91 -17.80 2.73
N PRO A 127 11.48 -18.13 3.90
CA PRO A 127 11.86 -19.49 4.22
C PRO A 127 10.63 -20.40 4.16
N THR A 128 10.77 -21.53 3.45
CA THR A 128 9.81 -22.65 3.47
C THR A 128 9.80 -23.34 4.81
#